data_AF-A0A3D4V712-F1
#
_entry.id   AF-A0A3D4V712-F1
#
_cell.length_a   1.000
_cell.length_b   1.000
_cell.length_c   1.000
_cell.angle_alpha   90.00
_cell.angle_beta   90.00
_cell.angle_gamma   90.00
#
_symmetry.space_group_name_H-M   'P 1'
#
loop_
_entity.id
_entity.type
_entity.pdbx_description
1 polymer ?
#
loop_
_entity_poly.entity_id
_entity_poly.type
_entity_poly.pdbx_seq_one_letter_code
_entity_poly.pdbx_strand_id
1 'polypeptide(L)'
;MESGTKDLVDLIARIITSAGVLVTATSLLLTWKVRVADLKWRKICASRDALFDIHKNAYAIEALNMADAIFFKEVYTAPAGLVDMRSVDSAEVDAFLHCGTSTALTREQVAYVRRCFDWLLYYFDRVAYLHENGMLESTDFDATVKPYASFIAERWAYLERIASQASYVNVHRQIVRFLEAASSQDPFSHRSIENVGQPLGE
;
A
#
# COMPACT_ATOMS: atom_id res chain seq x y z
N MET A 1 70.20 32.41 -21.45
CA MET A 1 69.12 32.70 -20.49
C MET A 1 67.78 32.09 -20.96
N GLU A 2 67.74 30.81 -21.35
CA GLU A 2 66.52 30.18 -21.92
C GLU A 2 65.84 29.15 -21.01
N SER A 3 66.46 28.77 -19.88
CA SER A 3 65.96 27.65 -19.05
C SER A 3 64.78 28.04 -18.14
N GLY A 4 64.74 29.27 -17.62
CA GLY A 4 63.71 29.69 -16.65
C GLY A 4 62.30 29.80 -17.24
N THR A 5 62.17 30.10 -18.53
CA THR A 5 60.88 30.26 -19.20
C THR A 5 60.20 28.92 -19.49
N LYS A 6 60.98 27.87 -19.81
CA LYS A 6 60.46 26.52 -20.05
C LYS A 6 59.93 25.88 -18.77
N ASP A 7 60.66 26.00 -17.66
CA ASP A 7 60.22 25.44 -16.38
C ASP A 7 58.95 26.11 -15.85
N LEU A 8 58.79 27.42 -16.09
CA LEU A 8 57.58 28.16 -15.70
C LEU A 8 56.34 27.72 -16.50
N VAL A 9 56.50 27.49 -17.81
CA VAL A 9 55.42 27.03 -18.68
C VAL A 9 55.01 25.59 -18.33
N ASP A 10 55.97 24.72 -18.03
CA ASP A 10 55.72 23.32 -17.66
C ASP A 10 55.02 23.20 -16.29
N LEU A 11 55.38 24.09 -15.35
CA LEU A 11 54.71 24.21 -14.06
C LEU A 11 53.25 24.67 -14.21
N ILE A 12 53.00 25.71 -15.02
CA ILE A 12 51.64 26.21 -15.29
C ILE A 12 50.80 25.15 -15.99
N ALA A 13 51.35 24.45 -16.98
CA ALA A 13 50.68 23.37 -17.69
C ALA A 13 50.24 22.25 -16.73
N ARG A 14 51.09 21.83 -15.80
CA ARG A 14 50.76 20.82 -14.79
C ARG A 14 49.64 21.27 -13.85
N ILE A 15 49.64 22.53 -13.40
CA ILE A 15 48.58 23.09 -12.55
C ILE A 15 47.25 23.13 -13.30
N ILE A 16 47.24 23.59 -14.56
CA ILE A 16 46.02 23.64 -15.37
C ILE A 16 45.48 22.23 -15.62
N THR A 17 46.35 21.28 -15.94
CA THR A 17 45.95 19.90 -16.21
C THR A 17 45.38 19.23 -14.96
N SER A 18 46.02 19.41 -13.80
CA SER A 18 45.53 18.85 -12.53
C SER A 18 44.23 19.51 -12.05
N ALA A 19 44.07 20.82 -12.23
CA ALA A 19 42.80 21.51 -11.99
C ALA A 19 41.69 21.00 -12.92
N GLY A 20 41.98 20.78 -14.20
CA GLY A 20 41.04 20.23 -15.18
C GLY A 20 40.55 18.81 -14.84
N VAL A 21 41.44 17.95 -14.33
CA VAL A 21 41.08 16.59 -13.85
C VAL A 21 40.13 16.65 -12.65
N LEU A 22 40.35 17.59 -11.73
CA LEU A 22 39.51 17.77 -10.55
C LEU A 22 38.10 18.28 -10.91
N VAL A 23 38.02 19.23 -11.85
CA VAL A 23 36.74 19.74 -12.36
C VAL A 23 35.97 18.65 -13.10
N THR A 24 36.63 17.87 -13.98
CA THR A 24 35.96 16.77 -14.69
C THR A 24 35.51 15.65 -13.76
N ALA A 25 36.30 15.28 -12.75
CA ALA A 25 35.92 14.29 -11.74
C ALA A 25 34.70 14.75 -10.92
N THR A 26 34.66 16.02 -10.51
CA THR A 26 33.52 16.58 -9.77
C THR A 26 32.27 16.70 -10.64
N SER A 27 32.40 17.09 -11.92
CA SER A 27 31.28 17.08 -12.87
C SER A 27 30.72 15.67 -13.09
N LEU A 28 31.58 14.65 -13.25
CA LEU A 28 31.14 13.26 -13.40
C LEU A 28 30.40 12.74 -12.17
N LEU A 29 30.88 13.07 -10.97
CA LEU A 29 30.20 12.74 -9.72
C LEU A 29 28.83 13.42 -9.60
N LEU A 30 28.73 14.69 -9.99
CA LEU A 30 27.47 15.43 -10.02
C LEU A 30 26.49 14.82 -11.03
N THR A 31 26.94 14.54 -12.26
CA THR A 31 26.11 13.89 -13.29
C THR A 31 25.66 12.50 -12.85
N TRP A 32 26.53 11.72 -12.19
CA TRP A 32 26.16 10.42 -11.65
C TRP A 32 25.10 10.54 -10.55
N LYS A 33 25.29 11.47 -9.59
CA LYS A 33 24.30 11.75 -8.55
C LYS A 33 22.95 12.16 -9.12
N VAL A 34 22.94 13.06 -10.11
CA VAL A 34 21.73 13.49 -10.82
C VAL A 34 21.07 12.32 -11.53
N ARG A 35 21.84 11.46 -12.20
CA ARG A 35 21.31 10.28 -12.89
C ARG A 35 20.72 9.25 -11.92
N VAL A 36 21.36 9.02 -10.78
CA VAL A 36 20.83 8.15 -9.73
C VAL A 36 19.53 8.73 -9.17
N ALA A 37 19.47 10.04 -8.93
CA ALA A 37 18.26 10.71 -8.49
C ALA A 37 17.14 10.62 -9.54
N ASP A 38 17.43 10.84 -10.82
CA ASP A 38 16.47 10.70 -11.93
C ASP A 38 15.95 9.27 -12.07
N LEU A 39 16.84 8.26 -12.00
CA LEU A 39 16.44 6.86 -12.03
C LEU A 39 15.54 6.49 -10.84
N LYS A 40 15.88 7.00 -9.64
CA LYS A 40 15.07 6.81 -8.45
C LYS A 40 13.69 7.44 -8.63
N TRP A 41 13.63 8.67 -9.12
CA TRP A 41 12.38 9.39 -9.40
C TRP A 41 11.51 8.65 -10.41
N ARG A 42 12.06 8.21 -11.55
CA ARG A 42 11.33 7.43 -12.56
C ARG A 42 10.77 6.13 -11.99
N LYS A 43 11.54 5.45 -11.13
CA LYS A 43 11.09 4.22 -10.45
C LYS A 43 9.89 4.50 -9.53
N ILE A 44 9.92 5.61 -8.80
CA ILE A 44 8.81 6.06 -7.94
C ILE A 44 7.56 6.32 -8.81
N CYS A 45 7.68 7.11 -9.87
CA CYS A 45 6.57 7.42 -10.76
C CYS A 45 5.95 6.15 -11.37
N ALA A 46 6.78 5.25 -11.92
CA ALA A 46 6.30 4.00 -12.51
C ALA A 46 5.59 3.10 -11.47
N SER A 47 6.06 3.09 -10.22
CA SER A 47 5.45 2.32 -9.14
C SER A 47 4.09 2.90 -8.72
N ARG A 48 3.98 4.23 -8.70
CA ARG A 48 2.72 4.93 -8.43
C ARG A 48 1.70 4.68 -9.55
N ASP A 49 2.13 4.74 -10.81
CA ASP A 49 1.24 4.48 -11.95
C ASP A 49 0.75 3.03 -11.94
N ALA A 50 1.63 2.07 -11.61
CA ALA A 50 1.24 0.68 -11.44
C ALA A 50 0.21 0.48 -10.32
N LEU A 51 0.30 1.21 -9.21
CA LEU A 51 -0.72 1.18 -8.15
C LEU A 51 -2.06 1.73 -8.61
N PHE A 52 -2.05 2.85 -9.34
CA PHE A 52 -3.27 3.40 -9.92
C PHE A 52 -3.95 2.40 -10.87
N ASP A 53 -3.18 1.66 -11.65
CA ASP A 53 -3.73 0.67 -12.56
C ASP A 53 -4.27 -0.57 -11.85
N ILE A 54 -3.65 -0.99 -10.73
CA ILE A 54 -4.21 -2.02 -9.85
C ILE A 54 -5.55 -1.56 -9.26
N HIS A 55 -5.64 -0.29 -8.83
CA HIS A 55 -6.86 0.26 -8.25
C HIS A 55 -8.01 0.36 -9.28
N LYS A 56 -7.70 0.48 -10.57
CA LYS A 56 -8.70 0.45 -11.67
C LYS A 56 -9.20 -0.95 -12.00
N ASN A 57 -8.65 -2.00 -11.38
CA ASN A 57 -9.11 -3.37 -11.64
C ASN A 57 -10.57 -3.52 -11.19
N ALA A 58 -11.44 -4.01 -12.09
CA ALA A 58 -12.85 -4.19 -11.79
C ALA A 58 -13.10 -5.02 -10.52
N TYR A 59 -12.33 -6.10 -10.30
CA TYR A 59 -12.47 -6.93 -9.10
C TYR A 59 -12.05 -6.19 -7.81
N ALA A 60 -11.03 -5.33 -7.89
CA ALA A 60 -10.61 -4.52 -6.74
C ALA A 60 -11.68 -3.48 -6.39
N ILE A 61 -12.25 -2.80 -7.39
CA ILE A 61 -13.36 -1.84 -7.21
C ILE A 61 -14.56 -2.55 -6.58
N GLU A 62 -14.93 -3.72 -7.09
CA GLU A 62 -16.07 -4.47 -6.57
C GLU A 62 -15.84 -5.00 -5.14
N ALA A 63 -14.61 -5.32 -4.77
CA ALA A 63 -14.26 -5.64 -3.38
C ALA A 63 -14.50 -4.45 -2.44
N LEU A 64 -14.14 -3.24 -2.88
CA LEU A 64 -14.41 -2.02 -2.11
C LEU A 64 -15.91 -1.73 -2.01
N ASN A 65 -16.65 -1.86 -3.11
CA ASN A 65 -18.12 -1.70 -3.10
C ASN A 65 -18.80 -2.72 -2.16
N MET A 66 -18.32 -3.98 -2.14
CA MET A 66 -18.82 -4.98 -1.19
C MET A 66 -18.48 -4.61 0.26
N ALA A 67 -17.24 -4.15 0.52
CA ALA A 67 -16.83 -3.73 1.85
C ALA A 67 -17.63 -2.51 2.33
N ASP A 68 -17.85 -1.52 1.48
CA ASP A 68 -18.67 -0.34 1.77
C ASP A 68 -20.13 -0.74 2.06
N ALA A 69 -20.71 -1.62 1.24
CA ALA A 69 -22.06 -2.14 1.47
C ALA A 69 -22.18 -2.83 2.84
N ILE A 70 -21.17 -3.60 3.25
CA ILE A 70 -21.13 -4.22 4.58
C ILE A 70 -21.01 -3.16 5.68
N PHE A 71 -20.11 -2.18 5.52
CA PHE A 71 -19.92 -1.10 6.49
C PHE A 71 -21.18 -0.27 6.72
N PHE A 72 -21.87 0.11 5.64
CA PHE A 72 -23.08 0.92 5.69
C PHE A 72 -24.36 0.08 5.88
N LYS A 73 -24.25 -1.25 5.95
CA LYS A 73 -25.37 -2.20 6.06
C LYS A 73 -26.38 -2.05 4.92
N GLU A 74 -25.86 -1.85 3.71
CA GLU A 74 -26.62 -1.69 2.47
C GLU A 74 -26.58 -2.97 1.64
N VAL A 75 -27.50 -3.09 0.67
CA VAL A 75 -27.49 -4.23 -0.27
C VAL A 75 -26.46 -3.97 -1.36
N TYR A 76 -25.52 -4.91 -1.53
CA TYR A 76 -24.60 -4.86 -2.66
C TYR A 76 -25.31 -5.26 -3.95
N THR A 77 -25.20 -4.43 -4.98
CA THR A 77 -25.73 -4.71 -6.32
C THR A 77 -24.60 -4.81 -7.31
N ALA A 78 -24.32 -6.01 -7.80
CA ALA A 78 -23.28 -6.22 -8.80
C ALA A 78 -23.60 -5.48 -10.12
N PRO A 79 -22.57 -5.07 -10.88
CA PRO A 79 -22.74 -4.31 -12.11
C PRO A 79 -23.55 -5.05 -13.18
N ALA A 80 -24.27 -4.28 -13.99
CA ALA A 80 -25.10 -4.78 -15.09
C ALA A 80 -24.23 -5.43 -16.18
N GLY A 81 -24.04 -6.74 -16.10
CA GLY A 81 -23.20 -7.51 -17.03
C GLY A 81 -22.78 -8.87 -16.48
N LEU A 82 -22.79 -9.02 -15.16
CA LEU A 82 -22.60 -10.28 -14.46
C LEU A 82 -23.98 -10.85 -14.09
N VAL A 83 -24.61 -11.54 -15.05
CA VAL A 83 -26.01 -12.02 -14.94
C VAL A 83 -26.21 -12.86 -13.67
N ASP A 84 -25.23 -13.67 -13.28
CA ASP A 84 -25.30 -14.57 -12.11
C ASP A 84 -24.88 -13.92 -10.77
N MET A 85 -24.54 -12.62 -10.80
CA MET A 85 -24.11 -11.86 -9.61
C MET A 85 -25.12 -10.78 -9.19
N ARG A 86 -26.25 -10.65 -9.90
CA ARG A 86 -27.26 -9.63 -9.56
C ARG A 86 -27.83 -9.93 -8.17
N SER A 87 -27.85 -8.90 -7.32
CA SER A 87 -28.34 -8.90 -5.94
C SER A 87 -27.71 -9.95 -5.01
N VAL A 88 -26.41 -9.83 -4.74
CA VAL A 88 -25.78 -10.57 -3.64
C VAL A 88 -25.97 -9.77 -2.35
N ASP A 89 -26.60 -10.37 -1.35
CA ASP A 89 -26.80 -9.72 -0.05
C ASP A 89 -25.45 -9.48 0.65
N SER A 90 -25.24 -8.27 1.17
CA SER A 90 -24.01 -7.91 1.87
C SER A 90 -23.83 -8.73 3.15
N ALA A 91 -24.90 -9.12 3.81
CA ALA A 91 -24.85 -10.02 4.97
C ALA A 91 -24.31 -11.41 4.61
N GLU A 92 -24.63 -11.91 3.42
CA GLU A 92 -24.13 -13.21 2.94
C GLU A 92 -22.67 -13.14 2.51
N VAL A 93 -22.26 -12.02 1.90
CA VAL A 93 -20.84 -11.73 1.65
C VAL A 93 -20.09 -11.67 2.98
N ASP A 94 -20.61 -10.95 3.96
CA ASP A 94 -19.98 -10.79 5.27
C ASP A 94 -19.82 -12.13 6.01
N ALA A 95 -20.89 -12.93 6.06
CA ALA A 95 -20.86 -14.27 6.63
C ALA A 95 -19.82 -15.17 5.93
N PHE A 96 -19.77 -15.12 4.59
CA PHE A 96 -18.75 -15.83 3.83
C PHE A 96 -17.34 -15.33 4.16
N LEU A 97 -17.12 -14.03 4.31
CA LEU A 97 -15.81 -13.47 4.64
C LEU A 97 -15.36 -13.78 6.07
N HIS A 98 -16.29 -14.03 7.00
CA HIS A 98 -15.95 -14.47 8.36
C HIS A 98 -15.61 -15.96 8.44
N CYS A 99 -16.41 -16.81 7.79
CA CYS A 99 -16.35 -18.26 8.00
C CYS A 99 -15.71 -19.03 6.83
N GLY A 100 -15.57 -18.39 5.66
CA GLY A 100 -15.17 -19.04 4.41
C GLY A 100 -16.24 -19.95 3.79
N THR A 101 -17.48 -19.89 4.30
CA THR A 101 -18.63 -20.67 3.83
C THR A 101 -19.89 -19.80 3.89
N SER A 102 -20.76 -19.89 2.88
CA SER A 102 -22.14 -19.40 2.93
C SER A 102 -23.04 -20.46 2.28
N THR A 103 -24.26 -20.62 2.81
CA THR A 103 -25.28 -21.51 2.25
C THR A 103 -26.19 -20.81 1.24
N ALA A 104 -26.20 -19.47 1.21
CA ALA A 104 -27.01 -18.69 0.28
C ALA A 104 -26.26 -18.37 -1.01
N LEU A 105 -24.93 -18.22 -0.94
CA LEU A 105 -24.11 -17.95 -2.12
C LEU A 105 -23.97 -19.19 -2.99
N THR A 106 -24.15 -19.00 -4.30
CA THR A 106 -23.80 -20.04 -5.28
C THR A 106 -22.29 -20.22 -5.35
N ARG A 107 -21.84 -21.36 -5.90
CA ARG A 107 -20.41 -21.64 -6.10
C ARG A 107 -19.71 -20.56 -6.94
N GLU A 108 -20.40 -20.03 -7.95
CA GLU A 108 -19.87 -18.99 -8.81
C GLU A 108 -19.75 -17.66 -8.06
N GLN A 109 -20.73 -17.30 -7.25
CA GLN A 109 -20.70 -16.10 -6.40
C GLN A 109 -19.57 -16.18 -5.38
N VAL A 110 -19.37 -17.33 -4.74
CA VAL A 110 -18.24 -17.58 -3.86
C VAL A 110 -16.90 -17.38 -4.59
N ALA A 111 -16.77 -17.91 -5.80
CA ALA A 111 -15.55 -17.74 -6.59
C ALA A 111 -15.32 -16.27 -6.99
N TYR A 112 -16.39 -15.55 -7.34
CA TYR A 112 -16.34 -14.14 -7.66
C TYR A 112 -15.93 -13.28 -6.46
N VAL A 113 -16.61 -13.42 -5.32
CA VAL A 113 -16.27 -12.71 -4.08
C VAL A 113 -14.82 -13.00 -3.69
N ARG A 114 -14.40 -14.27 -3.71
CA ARG A 114 -13.00 -14.64 -3.41
C ARG A 114 -12.02 -13.92 -4.34
N ARG A 115 -12.32 -13.82 -5.64
CA ARG A 115 -11.47 -13.12 -6.61
C ARG A 115 -11.43 -11.61 -6.37
N CYS A 116 -12.54 -10.99 -5.97
CA CYS A 116 -12.58 -9.59 -5.59
C CYS A 116 -11.65 -9.33 -4.40
N PHE A 117 -11.79 -10.10 -3.32
CA PHE A 117 -10.98 -9.92 -2.12
C PHE A 117 -9.52 -10.34 -2.32
N ASP A 118 -9.20 -11.28 -3.21
CA ASP A 118 -7.83 -11.57 -3.63
C ASP A 118 -7.14 -10.34 -4.24
N TRP A 119 -7.83 -9.63 -5.14
CA TRP A 119 -7.33 -8.37 -5.72
C TRP A 119 -7.16 -7.26 -4.68
N LEU A 120 -8.08 -7.17 -3.70
CA LEU A 120 -7.94 -6.21 -2.60
C LEU A 120 -6.71 -6.51 -1.74
N LEU A 121 -6.48 -7.78 -1.37
CA LEU A 121 -5.32 -8.19 -0.60
C LEU A 121 -4.02 -7.98 -1.38
N TYR A 122 -4.03 -8.26 -2.68
CA TYR A 122 -2.91 -7.94 -3.57
C TYR A 122 -2.59 -6.44 -3.56
N TYR A 123 -3.60 -5.58 -3.65
CA TYR A 123 -3.42 -4.13 -3.57
C TYR A 123 -2.77 -3.71 -2.25
N PHE A 124 -3.29 -4.21 -1.11
CA PHE A 124 -2.71 -3.94 0.21
C PHE A 124 -1.25 -4.39 0.32
N ASP A 125 -0.93 -5.57 -0.20
CA ASP A 125 0.43 -6.11 -0.22
C ASP A 125 1.38 -5.24 -1.04
N ARG A 126 0.94 -4.77 -2.21
CA ARG A 126 1.74 -3.90 -3.09
C ARG A 126 1.96 -2.52 -2.49
N VAL A 127 0.93 -1.92 -1.88
CA VAL A 127 1.06 -0.64 -1.17
C VAL A 127 2.09 -0.75 -0.06
N ALA A 128 1.98 -1.80 0.78
CA ALA A 128 2.89 -2.05 1.88
C ALA A 128 4.34 -2.22 1.39
N TYR A 129 4.55 -3.03 0.35
CA TYR A 129 5.86 -3.25 -0.25
C TYR A 129 6.47 -1.94 -0.79
N LEU A 130 5.69 -1.14 -1.53
CA LEU A 130 6.19 0.10 -2.13
C LEU A 130 6.50 1.16 -1.08
N HIS A 131 5.68 1.26 -0.04
CA HIS A 131 5.93 2.15 1.08
C HIS A 131 7.23 1.80 1.81
N GLU A 132 7.45 0.52 2.13
CA GLU A 132 8.66 0.06 2.82
C GLU A 132 9.95 0.31 2.03
N ASN A 133 9.85 0.31 0.70
CA ASN A 133 10.98 0.60 -0.16
C ASN A 133 11.13 2.11 -0.47
N GLY A 134 10.40 2.98 0.21
CA GLY A 134 10.43 4.43 0.02
C GLY A 134 10.01 4.87 -1.38
N MET A 135 9.14 4.08 -2.03
CA MET A 135 8.58 4.38 -3.34
C MET A 135 7.20 5.04 -3.27
N LEU A 136 6.60 5.06 -2.09
CA LEU A 136 5.28 5.60 -1.85
C LEU A 136 5.24 6.26 -0.47
N GLU A 137 4.73 7.48 -0.39
CA GLU A 137 4.57 8.18 0.89
C GLU A 137 3.21 7.82 1.51
N SER A 138 3.12 7.81 2.84
CA SER A 138 1.89 7.40 3.52
C SER A 138 0.70 8.29 3.15
N THR A 139 0.95 9.59 2.93
CA THR A 139 -0.04 10.56 2.46
C THR A 139 -0.68 10.22 1.11
N ASP A 140 -0.03 9.39 0.28
CA ASP A 140 -0.54 8.99 -1.03
C ASP A 140 -1.64 7.92 -0.94
N PHE A 141 -1.73 7.18 0.17
CA PHE A 141 -2.62 6.01 0.27
C PHE A 141 -3.35 5.86 1.61
N ASP A 142 -2.91 6.49 2.68
CA ASP A 142 -3.47 6.30 4.03
C ASP A 142 -4.99 6.54 4.06
N ALA A 143 -5.47 7.61 3.41
CA ALA A 143 -6.89 7.95 3.37
C ALA A 143 -7.74 6.88 2.67
N THR A 144 -7.19 6.24 1.65
CA THR A 144 -7.88 5.18 0.89
C THR A 144 -7.81 3.85 1.60
N VAL A 145 -6.66 3.51 2.21
CA VAL A 145 -6.40 2.15 2.71
C VAL A 145 -6.85 1.97 4.16
N LYS A 146 -6.77 3.02 4.99
CA LYS A 146 -7.05 2.95 6.44
C LYS A 146 -8.47 2.46 6.77
N PRO A 147 -9.56 2.92 6.11
CA PRO A 147 -10.91 2.42 6.41
C PRO A 147 -11.04 0.91 6.21
N TYR A 148 -10.45 0.39 5.14
CA TYR A 148 -10.51 -1.03 4.80
C TYR A 148 -9.50 -1.89 5.57
N ALA A 149 -8.48 -1.29 6.19
CA ALA A 149 -7.57 -2.03 7.07
C ALA A 149 -8.31 -2.63 8.27
N SER A 150 -9.20 -1.86 8.90
CA SER A 150 -10.06 -2.34 9.99
C SER A 150 -11.03 -3.43 9.51
N PHE A 151 -11.64 -3.24 8.33
CA PHE A 151 -12.51 -4.24 7.70
C PHE A 151 -11.80 -5.60 7.55
N ILE A 152 -10.59 -5.57 7.00
CA ILE A 152 -9.79 -6.77 6.74
C ILE A 152 -9.34 -7.39 8.07
N ALA A 153 -9.00 -6.59 9.08
CA ALA A 153 -8.60 -7.07 10.39
C ALA A 153 -9.68 -7.93 11.06
N GLU A 154 -10.93 -7.47 11.05
CA GLU A 154 -12.07 -8.20 11.60
C GLU A 154 -12.33 -9.54 10.92
N ARG A 155 -11.96 -9.65 9.64
CA ARG A 155 -12.16 -10.83 8.78
C ARG A 155 -10.85 -11.59 8.52
N TRP A 156 -9.79 -11.27 9.28
CA TRP A 156 -8.43 -11.74 8.98
C TRP A 156 -8.33 -13.27 8.99
N ALA A 157 -9.03 -13.96 9.89
CA ALA A 157 -8.97 -15.42 10.00
C ALA A 157 -9.27 -16.15 8.69
N TYR A 158 -10.19 -15.63 7.86
CA TYR A 158 -10.41 -16.18 6.53
C TYR A 158 -9.47 -15.56 5.49
N LEU A 159 -9.35 -14.24 5.48
CA LEU A 159 -8.59 -13.51 4.46
C LEU A 159 -7.10 -13.89 4.48
N GLU A 160 -6.56 -14.28 5.63
CA GLU A 160 -5.21 -14.84 5.78
C GLU A 160 -5.02 -16.11 4.93
N ARG A 161 -6.05 -16.95 4.80
CA ARG A 161 -5.98 -18.16 3.95
C ARG A 161 -5.83 -17.78 2.48
N ILE A 162 -6.55 -16.74 2.03
CA ILE A 162 -6.43 -16.21 0.67
C ILE A 162 -5.03 -15.62 0.46
N ALA A 163 -4.60 -14.75 1.39
CA ALA A 163 -3.29 -14.10 1.35
C ALA A 163 -2.14 -15.12 1.33
N SER A 164 -2.22 -16.16 2.16
CA SER A 164 -1.19 -17.21 2.25
C SER A 164 -1.11 -18.04 0.98
N GLN A 165 -2.26 -18.41 0.40
CA GLN A 165 -2.31 -19.15 -0.87
C GLN A 165 -1.69 -18.37 -2.03
N ALA A 166 -1.87 -17.05 -2.05
CA ALA A 166 -1.32 -16.16 -3.06
C ALA A 166 0.07 -15.58 -2.70
N SER A 167 0.64 -15.98 -1.56
CA SER A 167 1.94 -15.52 -1.05
C SER A 167 2.03 -13.99 -0.83
N TYR A 168 0.96 -13.37 -0.34
CA TYR A 168 0.91 -11.96 0.04
C TYR A 168 1.44 -11.78 1.47
N VAL A 169 2.72 -11.43 1.60
CA VAL A 169 3.45 -11.44 2.87
C VAL A 169 3.39 -10.13 3.65
N ASN A 170 3.03 -9.01 2.99
CA ASN A 170 3.08 -7.68 3.61
C ASN A 170 1.72 -7.20 4.14
N VAL A 171 0.63 -7.90 3.81
CA VAL A 171 -0.74 -7.49 4.13
C VAL A 171 -0.96 -7.37 5.64
N HIS A 172 -0.63 -8.41 6.40
CA HIS A 172 -0.84 -8.42 7.85
C HIS A 172 -0.09 -7.27 8.54
N ARG A 173 1.18 -7.07 8.16
CA ARG A 173 2.01 -5.99 8.69
C ARG A 173 1.39 -4.62 8.41
N GLN A 174 0.86 -4.42 7.21
CA GLN A 174 0.23 -3.16 6.83
C GLN A 174 -1.03 -2.90 7.64
N ILE A 175 -1.87 -3.93 7.87
CA ILE A 175 -3.05 -3.83 8.73
C ILE A 175 -2.64 -3.42 10.15
N VAL A 176 -1.67 -4.12 10.75
CA VAL A 176 -1.18 -3.82 12.11
C VAL A 176 -0.70 -2.36 12.22
N ARG A 177 0.10 -1.89 11.25
CA ARG A 177 0.56 -0.49 11.22
C ARG A 177 -0.58 0.52 11.24
N PHE A 178 -1.63 0.29 10.45
CA PHE A 178 -2.76 1.20 10.41
C PHE A 178 -3.55 1.22 11.71
N LEU A 179 -3.73 0.05 12.33
CA LEU A 179 -4.43 -0.09 13.61
C LEU A 179 -3.62 0.56 14.74
N GLU A 180 -2.31 0.36 14.78
CA GLU A 180 -1.40 0.99 15.74
C GLU A 180 -1.40 2.52 15.57
N ALA A 181 -1.29 3.02 14.33
CA ALA A 181 -1.35 4.45 14.04
C ALA A 181 -2.70 5.06 14.47
N ALA A 182 -3.81 4.35 14.29
CA ALA A 182 -5.11 4.79 14.77
C ALA A 182 -5.19 4.83 16.31
N SER A 183 -4.62 3.85 17.00
CA SER A 183 -4.60 3.80 18.47
C SER A 183 -3.72 4.89 19.11
N SER A 184 -2.62 5.27 18.45
CA SER A 184 -1.72 6.33 18.90
C SER A 184 -2.22 7.75 18.64
N GLN A 185 -3.29 7.90 17.84
CA GLN A 185 -3.93 9.17 17.54
C GLN A 185 -5.14 9.49 18.44
N ASP A 186 -5.40 8.69 19.47
CA ASP A 186 -6.52 8.89 20.40
C ASP A 186 -6.07 9.64 21.67
N PRO A 187 -6.35 10.95 21.83
CA PRO A 187 -6.02 11.70 23.04
C PRO A 187 -6.97 11.40 24.21
N PHE A 188 -7.96 10.50 24.03
CA PHE A 188 -9.07 10.33 24.97
C PHE A 188 -9.24 8.91 25.55
N SER A 189 -8.27 7.99 25.38
CA SER A 189 -8.40 6.63 25.94
C SER A 189 -8.24 6.52 27.47
N HIS A 190 -8.01 7.63 28.19
CA HIS A 190 -8.25 7.71 29.64
C HIS A 190 -9.70 8.12 29.95
N ARG A 191 -10.66 7.24 29.65
CA ARG A 191 -11.93 7.19 30.39
C ARG A 191 -12.15 5.79 30.94
N SER A 192 -11.61 5.61 32.14
CA SER A 192 -12.11 4.81 33.25
C SER A 192 -12.85 3.52 32.89
N ILE A 193 -12.10 2.42 32.89
CA ILE A 193 -12.60 1.14 33.38
C ILE A 193 -12.67 1.25 34.91
N GLU A 194 -13.63 2.01 35.43
CA GLU A 194 -14.05 2.00 36.82
C GLU A 194 -15.56 2.23 36.84
N ASN A 195 -16.31 1.13 36.67
CA ASN A 195 -17.57 0.85 37.35
C ASN A 195 -18.18 -0.43 36.78
N VAL A 196 -17.49 -1.55 37.02
CA VAL A 196 -18.14 -2.86 37.10
C VAL A 196 -18.07 -3.27 38.56
N GLY A 197 -19.15 -3.02 39.29
CA GLY A 197 -19.30 -3.51 40.66
C GLY A 197 -20.03 -2.56 41.58
N GLN A 198 -21.37 -2.51 41.47
CA GLN A 198 -22.19 -2.45 42.68
C GLN A 198 -23.54 -3.15 42.42
N PRO A 199 -23.97 -4.05 43.32
CA PRO A 199 -25.12 -4.92 43.11
C PRO A 199 -26.44 -4.18 43.33
N LEU A 200 -27.46 -4.66 42.63
CA LEU A 200 -28.87 -4.32 42.87
C LEU A 200 -29.23 -4.67 44.32
N GLY A 201 -29.64 -3.66 45.09
CA GLY A 201 -30.13 -3.79 46.45
C GLY A 201 -31.40 -2.96 46.63
N GLU A 202 -32.50 -3.70 46.82
CA GLU A 202 -33.85 -3.37 47.33
C GLU A 202 -34.78 -2.49 46.48
#